data_AF-X0UVH4-F1
#
_entry.id   AF-X0UVH4-F1
#
_cell.length_a   1.000
_cell.length_b   1.000
_cell.length_c   1.000
_cell.angle_alpha   90.00
_cell.angle_beta   90.00
_cell.angle_gamma   90.00
#
_symmetry.space_group_name_H-M   'P 1'
#
loop_
_entity.id
_entity.type
_entity.pdbx_description
1 polymer ?
#
loop_
_entity_poly.entity_id
_entity_poly.type
_entity_poly.pdbx_seq_one_letter_code
_entity_poly.pdbx_strand_id
1 'polypeptide(L)'
;GAPTLYGPLAETIGGGLARDLCLTGRRIDVQEAHRIGLVSSVVPLDRLLDEATAVASSIAEAPLVALKTVKGMIIDRYCWRYVAGEDIFAGLQPPAP
;
A
#
# COMPACT_ATOMS: atom_id res chain seq x y z
N GLY A 1 -10.34 12.81 11.70
CA GLY A 1 -9.45 12.81 10.53
C GLY A 1 -9.53 11.45 9.91
N ALA A 2 -9.86 11.35 8.61
CA ALA A 2 -10.10 10.05 7.98
C ALA A 2 -8.85 9.13 8.06
N PRO A 3 -9.02 7.82 8.26
CA PRO A 3 -7.93 6.82 8.31
C PRO A 3 -7.40 6.53 6.90
N THR A 4 -7.08 7.56 6.10
CA THR A 4 -6.81 7.46 4.66
C THR A 4 -5.65 6.53 4.29
N LEU A 5 -4.81 6.14 5.26
CA LEU A 5 -3.69 5.24 5.04
C LEU A 5 -3.98 3.78 5.43
N TYR A 6 -5.02 3.48 6.22
CA TYR A 6 -5.22 2.10 6.69
C TYR A 6 -5.53 1.13 5.54
N GLY A 7 -6.43 1.49 4.63
CA GLY A 7 -6.79 0.61 3.50
C GLY A 7 -5.58 0.26 2.61
N PRO A 8 -4.89 1.26 2.04
CA PRO A 8 -3.69 1.02 1.24
C PRO A 8 -2.57 0.28 2.01
N LEU A 9 -2.37 0.62 3.28
CA LEU A 9 -1.37 -0.04 4.12
C LEU A 9 -1.73 -1.52 4.38
N ALA A 10 -2.99 -1.82 4.72
CA ALA A 10 -3.46 -3.17 4.98
C ALA A 10 -3.37 -4.08 3.75
N GLU A 11 -3.54 -3.54 2.54
CA GLU A 11 -3.31 -4.32 1.31
C GLU A 11 -1.81 -4.60 1.06
N THR A 12 -0.94 -3.67 1.46
CA THR A 12 0.50 -3.79 1.24
C THR A 12 1.13 -4.77 2.23
N ILE A 13 0.85 -4.61 3.53
CA ILE A 13 1.55 -5.33 4.62
C ILE A 13 0.64 -6.30 5.40
N GLY A 14 -0.64 -6.42 4.99
CA GLY A 14 -1.65 -7.20 5.68
C GLY A 14 -2.36 -6.42 6.80
N GLY A 15 -3.64 -6.75 7.02
CA GLY A 15 -4.49 -6.03 7.98
C GLY A 15 -4.05 -6.12 9.44
N GLY A 16 -3.40 -7.21 9.86
CA GLY A 16 -2.89 -7.35 11.23
C GLY A 16 -1.80 -6.33 11.55
N LEU A 17 -0.75 -6.31 10.73
CA LEU A 17 0.37 -5.37 10.87
C LEU A 17 -0.08 -3.92 10.63
N ALA A 18 -0.98 -3.68 9.68
CA ALA A 18 -1.53 -2.34 9.46
C ALA A 18 -2.28 -1.81 10.70
N ARG A 19 -3.09 -2.65 11.38
CA ARG A 19 -3.76 -2.24 12.62
C ARG A 19 -2.75 -1.97 13.73
N ASP A 20 -1.74 -2.82 13.88
CA ASP A 20 -0.66 -2.61 14.86
C ASP A 20 0.02 -1.25 14.65
N LEU A 21 0.50 -0.96 13.43
CA LEU A 21 1.17 0.31 13.12
C LEU A 21 0.24 1.52 13.27
N CYS A 22 -1.01 1.43 12.79
CA CYS A 22 -1.96 2.55 12.86
C CYS A 22 -2.45 2.83 14.29
N LEU A 23 -2.62 1.81 15.13
CA LEU A 23 -3.14 1.97 16.49
C LEU A 23 -2.04 2.28 17.51
N THR A 24 -0.85 1.71 17.35
CA THR A 24 0.28 1.95 18.28
C THR A 24 1.12 3.16 17.89
N GLY A 25 1.14 3.53 16.61
CA GLY A 25 2.03 4.56 16.10
C GLY A 25 3.53 4.22 16.22
N ARG A 26 3.87 2.93 16.44
CA ARG A 26 5.28 2.53 16.60
C ARG A 26 6.06 2.78 15.31
N ARG A 27 7.34 3.11 15.47
CA ARG A 27 8.26 3.23 14.34
C ARG A 27 8.84 1.87 13.97
N ILE A 28 9.14 1.69 12.69
CA ILE A 28 9.82 0.52 12.16
C ILE A 28 11.13 0.95 11.51
N ASP A 29 12.11 0.07 11.51
CA ASP A 29 13.35 0.26 10.76
C ASP A 29 13.21 -0.23 9.31
N VAL A 30 14.26 -0.02 8.54
CA VAL A 30 14.31 -0.36 7.11
C VAL A 30 14.25 -1.88 6.86
N GLN A 31 14.79 -2.69 7.76
CA GLN A 31 14.83 -4.14 7.60
C GLN A 31 13.44 -4.72 7.81
N GLU A 32 12.73 -4.22 8.82
CA GLU A 32 11.34 -4.56 9.06
C GLU A 32 10.45 -4.11 7.92
N ALA A 33 10.60 -2.86 7.47
CA ALA A 33 9.83 -2.33 6.34
C ALA A 33 9.98 -3.19 5.09
N HIS A 34 11.19 -3.69 4.82
CA HIS A 34 11.46 -4.58 3.69
C HIS A 34 10.85 -5.97 3.91
N ARG A 35 11.00 -6.54 5.12
CA ARG A 35 10.46 -7.85 5.48
C ARG A 35 8.94 -7.93 5.37
N ILE A 36 8.24 -6.85 5.74
CA ILE A 36 6.78 -6.78 5.67
C ILE A 36 6.26 -6.36 4.28
N GLY A 37 7.14 -6.07 3.32
CA GLY A 37 6.77 -5.64 1.97
C GLY A 37 6.32 -4.18 1.86
N LEU A 38 6.57 -3.35 2.88
CA LEU A 38 6.29 -1.91 2.81
C LEU A 38 7.22 -1.18 1.85
N VAL A 39 8.48 -1.65 1.75
CA VAL A 39 9.44 -1.20 0.75
C VAL A 39 9.88 -2.37 -0.12
N SER A 40 10.05 -2.12 -1.41
CA SER A 40 10.40 -3.15 -2.40
C SER A 40 11.89 -3.49 -2.43
N SER A 41 12.76 -2.59 -1.99
CA SER A 41 14.21 -2.74 -2.07
C SER A 41 14.94 -1.80 -1.10
N VAL A 42 16.11 -2.20 -0.64
CA VAL A 42 17.01 -1.41 0.21
C VAL A 42 18.35 -1.26 -0.49
N VAL A 43 18.76 -0.01 -0.73
CA VAL A 43 19.97 0.30 -1.51
C VAL A 43 20.86 1.29 -0.76
N PRO A 44 22.18 1.31 -1.01
CA PRO A 44 23.07 2.35 -0.51
C PRO A 44 22.60 3.76 -0.93
N LEU A 45 22.80 4.75 -0.05
CA LEU A 45 22.30 6.11 -0.25
C LEU A 45 22.86 6.77 -1.54
N ASP A 46 24.12 6.50 -1.85
CA ASP A 46 24.82 6.98 -3.05
C ASP A 46 24.25 6.42 -4.35
N ARG A 47 23.51 5.30 -4.29
CA ARG A 47 22.84 4.68 -5.45
C ARG A 47 21.33 4.89 -5.49
N LEU A 48 20.76 5.55 -4.49
CA LEU A 48 19.30 5.68 -4.34
C LEU A 48 18.65 6.28 -5.60
N LEU A 49 19.24 7.36 -6.13
CA LEU A 49 18.69 8.04 -7.29
C LEU A 49 18.82 7.19 -8.56
N ASP A 50 19.97 6.56 -8.78
CA ASP A 50 20.22 5.74 -9.95
C ASP A 50 19.27 4.54 -10.02
N GLU A 51 19.07 3.85 -8.89
CA GLU A 51 18.14 2.71 -8.79
C GLU A 51 16.68 3.16 -8.97
N ALA A 52 16.29 4.28 -8.37
CA ALA A 52 14.95 4.84 -8.56
C ALA A 52 14.70 5.25 -10.02
N THR A 53 15.69 5.84 -10.69
CA THR A 53 15.61 6.19 -12.11
C THR A 53 15.54 4.95 -12.98
N ALA A 54 16.32 3.90 -12.69
CA ALA A 54 16.26 2.64 -13.43
C ALA A 54 14.87 1.99 -13.36
N VAL A 55 14.24 1.97 -12.19
CA VAL A 55 12.86 1.50 -12.01
C VAL A 55 11.86 2.40 -12.77
N ALA A 56 12.02 3.72 -12.72
CA ALA A 56 11.15 4.63 -13.46
C ALA A 56 11.28 4.44 -14.97
N SER A 57 12.50 4.24 -15.47
CA SER A 57 12.78 3.97 -16.87
C SER A 57 12.12 2.67 -17.34
N SER A 58 12.21 1.59 -16.56
CA SER A 58 11.55 0.32 -16.94
C SER A 58 10.03 0.43 -16.98
N ILE A 59 9.42 1.21 -16.07
CA ILE A 59 7.98 1.51 -16.11
C ILE A 59 7.64 2.31 -17.38
N ALA A 60 8.49 3.27 -17.76
CA ALA A 60 8.26 4.15 -18.91
C ALA A 60 8.38 3.45 -20.28
N GLU A 61 8.92 2.23 -20.34
CA GLU A 61 8.93 1.41 -21.56
C GLU A 61 7.52 0.98 -21.99
N ALA A 62 6.55 0.94 -21.08
CA ALA A 62 5.17 0.57 -21.37
C ALA A 62 4.36 1.72 -22.00
N PRO A 63 3.40 1.44 -22.90
CA PRO A 63 2.53 2.46 -23.48
C PRO A 63 1.75 3.25 -22.42
N LEU A 64 1.68 4.57 -22.58
CA LEU A 64 1.02 5.47 -21.63
C LEU A 64 -0.44 5.09 -21.34
N VAL A 65 -1.18 4.62 -22.34
CA VAL A 65 -2.57 4.17 -22.18
C VAL A 65 -2.64 2.98 -21.22
N ALA A 66 -1.78 1.97 -21.39
CA ALA A 66 -1.74 0.80 -20.51
C ALA A 66 -1.39 1.20 -19.07
N LEU A 67 -0.38 2.04 -18.88
CA LEU A 67 0.01 2.54 -17.55
C LEU A 67 -1.14 3.28 -16.87
N LYS A 68 -1.84 4.18 -17.58
CA LYS A 68 -2.99 4.92 -17.05
C LYS A 68 -4.13 3.99 -16.68
N THR A 69 -4.47 3.02 -17.53
CA THR A 69 -5.54 2.06 -17.27
C THR A 69 -5.24 1.21 -16.05
N VAL A 70 -4.03 0.61 -15.98
CA VAL A 70 -3.62 -0.24 -14.85
C VAL A 70 -3.58 0.56 -13.56
N LYS A 71 -2.98 1.76 -13.59
CA LYS A 71 -2.96 2.65 -12.41
C LYS A 71 -4.37 3.07 -11.98
N GLY A 72 -5.26 3.33 -12.93
CA GLY A 72 -6.67 3.61 -12.67
C GLY A 72 -7.36 2.45 -11.96
N MET A 73 -7.23 1.22 -12.47
CA MET A 73 -7.79 0.02 -11.82
C MET A 73 -7.28 -0.19 -10.40
N ILE A 74 -6.00 0.05 -10.17
CA ILE A 74 -5.37 -0.03 -8.84
C ILE A 74 -6.01 0.99 -7.89
N ILE A 75 -6.13 2.26 -8.31
CA ILE A 75 -6.70 3.34 -7.49
C ILE A 75 -8.20 3.15 -7.27
N ASP A 76 -8.93 2.80 -8.31
CA ASP A 76 -10.38 2.58 -8.25
C ASP A 76 -10.70 1.42 -7.32
N ARG A 77 -9.91 0.33 -7.32
CA ARG A 77 -10.04 -0.74 -6.34
C ARG A 77 -9.90 -0.24 -4.90
N TYR A 78 -8.99 0.69 -4.62
CA TYR A 78 -8.85 1.31 -3.28
C TYR A 78 -10.03 2.23 -2.95
N CYS A 79 -10.53 3.00 -3.91
CA CYS A 79 -11.59 3.98 -3.71
C CYS A 79 -13.00 3.37 -3.66
N TRP A 80 -13.30 2.32 -4.43
CA TRP A 80 -14.64 1.70 -4.47
C TRP A 80 -15.05 1.10 -3.12
N ARG A 81 -14.09 0.50 -2.39
CA ARG A 81 -14.33 0.01 -1.02
C ARG A 81 -14.50 1.14 0.00
N TYR A 82 -14.00 2.34 -0.30
CA TYR A 82 -14.11 3.53 0.57
C TYR A 82 -15.40 4.33 0.34
N VAL A 83 -15.89 4.40 -0.91
CA VAL A 83 -17.00 5.27 -1.32
C VAL A 83 -18.37 4.56 -1.24
N ALA A 84 -18.41 3.23 -1.24
CA ALA A 84 -19.68 2.48 -1.18
C ALA A 84 -20.43 2.59 0.17
N GLY A 85 -19.82 3.15 1.22
CA GLY A 85 -20.49 3.33 2.52
C GLY A 85 -20.90 2.01 3.21
N GLU A 86 -20.46 0.87 2.69
CA GLU A 86 -20.66 -0.43 3.34
C GLU A 86 -19.82 -0.48 4.62
N ASP A 87 -20.47 -0.86 5.72
CA ASP A 87 -19.91 -0.86 7.06
C ASP A 87 -18.59 -1.65 7.12
N ILE A 88 -17.49 -0.94 7.37
CA ILE A 88 -16.13 -1.48 7.43
C ILE A 88 -15.92 -2.48 8.57
N PHE A 89 -16.87 -2.59 9.51
CA PHE A 89 -16.85 -3.54 10.62
C PHE A 89 -17.75 -4.76 10.42
N ALA A 90 -18.54 -4.81 9.34
CA ALA A 90 -19.46 -5.94 9.08
C ALA A 90 -18.74 -7.29 8.96
N GLY A 91 -17.48 -7.31 8.51
CA GLY A 91 -16.65 -8.51 8.44
C GLY A 91 -15.93 -8.89 9.73
N LEU A 92 -16.06 -8.10 10.80
CA LEU A 92 -15.42 -8.33 12.11
C LEU A 92 -16.40 -8.76 13.20
N GLN A 93 -17.70 -8.79 12.91
CA GLN A 93 -18.71 -9.28 13.85
C GLN A 93 -18.66 -10.81 13.89
N PRO A 94 -18.60 -11.43 15.09
CA PRO A 94 -18.77 -12.88 15.20
C PRO A 94 -20.13 -13.26 14.59
N PRO A 95 -20.26 -14.46 13.98
CA PRO A 95 -21.53 -14.88 13.41
C PRO A 95 -22.61 -14.78 14.49
N ALA A 96 -23.73 -14.15 14.14
CA ALA A 96 -24.89 -14.05 15.04
C ALA A 96 -25.33 -15.47 15.48
N PRO A 97 -25.85 -15.63 16.71
CA PRO A 97 -26.22 -16.93 17.26
C PRO A 97 -27.28 -17.67 16.42
#